data_AF-A0A258P5R4-F1
#
_entry.id   AF-A0A258P5R4-F1
#
_cell.length_a   1.000
_cell.length_b   1.000
_cell.length_c   1.000
_cell.angle_alpha   90.00
_cell.angle_beta   90.00
_cell.angle_gamma   90.00
#
_symmetry.space_group_name_H-M   'P 1'
#
loop_
_entity.id
_entity.type
_entity.pdbx_description
1 polymer ?
#
loop_
_entity_poly.entity_id
_entity_poly.type
_entity_poly.pdbx_seq_one_letter_code
_entity_poly.pdbx_strand_id
1 'polypeptide(L)'
;MNFKPLLMALAACASLAHAVDSPGSIPNMPRTSVSDRLSTARTAIAAKDWSRAMSELSAAAREEPRNADVHNLLGYSYRKRATPDITKAFEHYYTALKIDPRHKGAHEYIGEAYLMEKRPLEAEKHLAELEKICGNKTCEEYADLSKSIADYKAKN
;
A
#
# COMPACT_ATOMS: atom_id res chain seq x y z
N MET A 1 29.19 47.75 60.59
CA MET A 1 28.66 49.05 61.07
C MET A 1 28.43 49.97 59.88
N ASN A 2 27.17 50.11 59.44
CA ASN A 2 26.52 51.40 59.15
C ASN A 2 25.09 51.15 58.63
N PHE A 3 24.13 51.65 59.41
CA PHE A 3 22.72 51.86 59.09
C PHE A 3 22.58 53.05 58.12
N LYS A 4 21.56 53.23 57.26
CA LYS A 4 20.11 53.50 57.49
C LYS A 4 19.44 53.84 56.11
N PRO A 5 18.13 54.22 55.97
CA PRO A 5 16.99 53.36 55.61
C PRO A 5 16.11 53.90 54.42
N LEU A 6 14.86 53.42 54.34
CA LEU A 6 13.66 53.98 53.63
C LEU A 6 13.55 53.63 52.14
N LEU A 7 12.49 53.01 51.62
CA LEU A 7 11.06 53.38 51.74
C LEU A 7 10.12 52.17 51.81
N MET A 8 9.10 52.29 52.66
CA MET A 8 7.82 51.59 52.56
C MET A 8 7.06 52.08 51.31
N ALA A 9 6.47 51.16 50.57
CA ALA A 9 5.29 51.44 49.76
C ALA A 9 4.26 50.32 49.99
N LEU A 10 3.07 50.74 50.38
CA LEU A 10 1.89 49.91 50.64
C LEU A 10 1.16 49.56 49.34
N ALA A 11 0.61 48.33 49.33
CA ALA A 11 -0.69 47.92 48.80
C ALA A 11 -1.02 48.04 47.30
N ALA A 12 -1.29 46.88 46.68
CA ALA A 12 -2.61 46.61 46.09
C ALA A 12 -2.79 45.10 45.88
N CYS A 13 -3.86 44.53 46.46
CA CYS A 13 -4.35 43.21 46.11
C CYS A 13 -4.84 43.21 44.66
N ALA A 14 -4.38 42.26 43.85
CA ALA A 14 -5.12 41.80 42.68
C ALA A 14 -5.07 40.28 42.65
N SER A 15 -6.27 39.71 42.67
CA SER A 15 -6.63 38.31 42.71
C SER A 15 -5.96 37.46 41.61
N LEU A 16 -5.70 36.21 41.98
CA LEU A 16 -5.25 35.11 41.14
C LEU A 16 -6.02 35.06 39.80
N ALA A 17 -5.28 35.19 38.70
CA ALA A 17 -5.69 34.64 37.42
C ALA A 17 -4.65 33.60 37.02
N HIS A 18 -4.82 32.37 37.49
CA HIS A 18 -4.22 31.23 36.80
C HIS A 18 -4.96 31.11 35.46
N ALA A 19 -4.31 31.55 34.39
CA ALA A 19 -4.67 31.09 33.06
C ALA A 19 -4.40 29.58 33.04
N VAL A 20 -5.46 28.79 33.20
CA VAL A 20 -5.45 27.38 32.84
C VAL A 20 -5.37 27.36 31.32
N ASP A 21 -4.17 27.19 30.78
CA ASP A 21 -4.01 26.80 29.39
C ASP A 21 -4.75 25.48 29.21
N SER A 22 -5.93 25.55 28.62
CA SER A 22 -6.64 24.36 28.15
C SER A 22 -5.75 23.73 27.09
N PRO A 23 -5.38 22.45 27.19
CA PRO A 23 -4.67 21.78 26.11
C PRO A 23 -5.58 21.84 24.89
N GLY A 24 -5.17 22.63 23.89
CA GLY A 24 -5.90 22.78 22.65
C GLY A 24 -6.21 21.41 22.07
N SER A 25 -7.49 21.13 21.87
CA SER A 25 -7.97 19.99 21.11
C SER A 25 -7.30 20.03 19.74
N ILE A 26 -6.37 19.11 19.48
CA ILE A 26 -5.80 18.94 18.13
C ILE A 26 -7.00 18.66 17.22
N PRO A 27 -7.25 19.45 16.15
CA PRO A 27 -8.34 19.16 15.24
C PRO A 27 -8.12 17.75 14.68
N ASN A 28 -9.12 16.88 14.89
CA ASN A 28 -9.14 15.52 14.36
C ASN A 28 -9.23 15.59 12.83
N MET A 29 -8.10 15.81 12.15
CA MET A 29 -8.06 15.69 10.69
C MET A 29 -8.44 14.26 10.34
N PRO A 30 -9.39 14.05 9.41
CA PRO A 30 -9.72 12.70 8.97
C PRO A 30 -8.45 12.07 8.39
N ARG A 31 -7.97 11.02 9.06
CA ARG A 31 -6.87 10.20 8.56
C ARG A 31 -7.40 9.48 7.31
N THR A 32 -6.76 9.69 6.16
CA THR A 32 -7.09 8.97 4.92
C THR A 32 -7.10 7.47 5.19
N SER A 33 -8.21 6.80 4.89
CA SER A 33 -8.33 5.36 5.16
C SER A 33 -7.54 4.54 4.14
N VAL A 34 -7.19 3.30 4.48
CA VAL A 34 -6.58 2.37 3.51
C VAL A 34 -7.46 2.16 2.28
N SER A 35 -8.78 2.17 2.44
CA SER A 35 -9.73 2.10 1.31
C SER A 35 -9.58 3.29 0.36
N ASP A 36 -9.47 4.51 0.89
CA ASP A 36 -9.26 5.72 0.09
C ASP A 36 -7.91 5.69 -0.64
N ARG A 37 -6.86 5.17 0.03
CA ARG A 37 -5.54 4.98 -0.57
C ARG A 37 -5.58 3.97 -1.71
N LEU A 38 -6.28 2.84 -1.54
CA LEU A 38 -6.47 1.85 -2.58
C LEU A 38 -7.22 2.41 -3.79
N SER A 39 -8.27 3.20 -3.56
CA SER A 39 -9.01 3.89 -4.63
C SER A 39 -8.11 4.86 -5.40
N THR A 40 -7.33 5.68 -4.68
CA THR A 40 -6.37 6.62 -5.26
C THR A 40 -5.28 5.88 -6.04
N ALA A 41 -4.76 4.78 -5.49
CA ALA A 41 -3.75 3.95 -6.14
C ALA A 41 -4.27 3.32 -7.44
N ARG A 42 -5.50 2.78 -7.45
CA ARG A 42 -6.12 2.22 -8.67
C ARG A 42 -6.29 3.29 -9.75
N THR A 43 -6.69 4.50 -9.36
CA THR A 43 -6.79 5.66 -10.28
C THR A 43 -5.43 6.04 -10.84
N ALA A 44 -4.40 6.11 -9.99
CA ALA A 44 -3.03 6.40 -10.42
C ALA A 44 -2.48 5.30 -11.35
N ILE A 45 -2.75 4.02 -11.06
CA ILE A 45 -2.41 2.88 -11.92
C ILE A 45 -3.06 3.03 -13.30
N ALA A 46 -4.35 3.36 -13.36
CA ALA A 46 -5.06 3.59 -14.63
C ALA A 46 -4.43 4.74 -15.43
N ALA A 47 -3.99 5.80 -14.74
CA ALA A 47 -3.26 6.92 -15.32
C ALA A 47 -1.77 6.62 -15.63
N LYS A 48 -1.27 5.41 -15.30
CA LYS A 48 0.15 5.02 -15.35
C LYS A 48 1.06 5.93 -14.52
N ASP A 49 0.50 6.62 -13.53
CA ASP A 49 1.25 7.35 -12.50
C ASP A 49 1.73 6.38 -11.43
N TRP A 50 2.77 5.61 -11.79
CA TRP A 50 3.33 4.57 -10.94
C TRP A 50 3.93 5.15 -9.64
N SER A 51 4.46 6.38 -9.69
CA SER A 51 5.03 7.05 -8.52
C SER A 51 3.95 7.29 -7.46
N ARG A 52 2.83 7.89 -7.86
CA ARG A 52 1.70 8.13 -6.96
C ARG A 52 1.07 6.82 -6.48
N ALA A 53 0.88 5.84 -7.37
CA ALA A 53 0.35 4.54 -7.00
C ALA A 53 1.20 3.87 -5.90
N MET A 54 2.52 3.78 -6.10
CA MET A 54 3.42 3.18 -5.10
C MET A 54 3.47 3.98 -3.79
N SER A 55 3.35 5.31 -3.84
CA SER A 55 3.31 6.15 -2.63
C SER A 55 2.10 5.81 -1.75
N GLU A 56 0.90 5.78 -2.35
CA GLU A 56 -0.34 5.46 -1.63
C GLU A 56 -0.35 4.02 -1.14
N LEU A 57 0.08 3.08 -1.98
CA LEU A 57 0.15 1.66 -1.61
C LEU A 57 1.18 1.40 -0.51
N SER A 58 2.31 2.11 -0.50
CA SER A 58 3.31 2.00 0.57
C SER A 58 2.78 2.55 1.89
N ALA A 59 1.98 3.62 1.86
CA ALA A 59 1.29 4.10 3.04
C ALA A 59 0.23 3.11 3.53
N ALA A 60 -0.58 2.56 2.62
CA ALA A 60 -1.55 1.52 2.92
C ALA A 60 -0.89 0.27 3.54
N ALA A 61 0.26 -0.17 3.02
CA ALA A 61 0.98 -1.34 3.55
C ALA A 61 1.56 -1.13 4.95
N ARG A 62 1.87 0.13 5.33
CA ARG A 62 2.29 0.45 6.71
C ARG A 62 1.12 0.43 7.68
N GLU A 63 -0.06 0.86 7.23
CA GLU A 63 -1.28 0.90 8.04
C GLU A 63 -1.91 -0.50 8.17
N GLU A 64 -1.94 -1.27 7.08
CA GLU A 64 -2.47 -2.63 7.01
C GLU A 64 -1.45 -3.60 6.37
N PRO A 65 -0.43 -4.04 7.12
CA PRO A 65 0.63 -4.92 6.60
C PRO A 65 0.17 -6.34 6.26
N ARG A 66 -1.10 -6.68 6.54
CA ARG A 66 -1.72 -7.99 6.23
C ARG A 66 -2.85 -7.85 5.21
N ASN A 67 -2.81 -6.84 4.36
CA ASN A 67 -3.77 -6.64 3.28
C ASN A 67 -3.22 -7.19 1.95
N ALA A 68 -3.81 -8.30 1.47
CA ALA A 68 -3.36 -8.97 0.25
C ALA A 68 -3.54 -8.10 -1.01
N ASP A 69 -4.62 -7.32 -1.10
CA ASP A 69 -4.87 -6.42 -2.23
C ASP A 69 -3.80 -5.33 -2.34
N VAL A 70 -3.39 -4.75 -1.21
CA VAL A 70 -2.31 -3.73 -1.17
C VAL A 70 -1.02 -4.32 -1.70
N HIS A 71 -0.65 -5.51 -1.23
CA HIS A 71 0.56 -6.19 -1.70
C HIS A 71 0.45 -6.60 -3.17
N ASN A 72 -0.70 -7.10 -3.62
CA ASN A 72 -0.92 -7.41 -5.02
C ASN A 72 -0.73 -6.18 -5.92
N LEU A 73 -1.30 -5.03 -5.55
CA LEU A 73 -1.16 -3.79 -6.31
C LEU A 73 0.24 -3.18 -6.25
N LEU A 74 0.99 -3.37 -5.15
CA LEU A 74 2.42 -3.01 -5.10
C LEU A 74 3.21 -3.85 -6.10
N GLY A 75 3.00 -5.16 -6.11
CA GLY A 75 3.63 -6.05 -7.07
C GLY A 75 3.33 -5.66 -8.51
N TYR A 76 2.05 -5.37 -8.80
CA TYR A 76 1.60 -4.89 -10.10
C TYR A 76 2.31 -3.59 -10.49
N SER A 77 2.37 -2.62 -9.58
CA SER A 77 3.00 -1.32 -9.84
C SER A 77 4.50 -1.43 -10.10
N TYR A 78 5.23 -2.28 -9.36
CA TYR A 78 6.65 -2.54 -9.59
C TYR A 78 6.92 -3.22 -10.93
N ARG A 79 6.03 -4.13 -11.36
CA ARG A 79 6.13 -4.83 -12.65
C ARG A 79 5.83 -3.92 -13.84
N LYS A 80 4.87 -3.00 -13.71
CA LYS A 80 4.33 -2.22 -14.85
C LYS A 80 4.98 -0.85 -15.05
N ARG A 81 5.75 -0.35 -14.06
CA ARG A 81 6.46 0.92 -14.21
C ARG A 81 7.47 0.88 -15.36
N ALA A 82 7.85 2.05 -15.86
CA ALA A 82 8.70 2.21 -17.05
C ALA A 82 10.01 1.38 -17.01
N THR A 83 10.61 1.26 -15.83
CA THR A 83 11.74 0.37 -15.56
C THR A 83 11.31 -0.67 -14.52
N PRO A 84 10.80 -1.84 -14.93
CA PRO A 84 10.28 -2.84 -14.01
C PRO A 84 11.31 -3.26 -12.96
N ASP A 85 10.87 -3.43 -11.73
CA ASP A 85 11.64 -4.07 -10.65
C ASP A 85 10.97 -5.38 -10.31
N ILE A 86 11.39 -6.42 -11.04
CA ILE A 86 10.73 -7.73 -11.00
C ILE A 86 10.97 -8.43 -9.67
N THR A 87 12.13 -8.21 -9.04
CA THR A 87 12.42 -8.72 -7.69
C THR A 87 11.41 -8.20 -6.68
N LYS A 88 11.18 -6.87 -6.63
CA LYS A 88 10.15 -6.29 -5.74
C LYS A 88 8.74 -6.71 -6.12
N ALA A 89 8.47 -6.90 -7.41
CA ALA A 89 7.18 -7.41 -7.84
C ALA A 89 6.90 -8.78 -7.22
N PHE A 90 7.85 -9.72 -7.33
CA PHE A 90 7.75 -11.04 -6.70
C PHE A 90 7.63 -10.98 -5.18
N GLU A 91 8.44 -10.19 -4.48
CA GLU A 91 8.35 -10.02 -3.02
C GLU A 91 6.92 -9.70 -2.57
N HIS A 92 6.29 -8.75 -3.25
CA HIS A 92 4.94 -8.34 -2.92
C HIS A 92 3.86 -9.34 -3.35
N TYR A 93 3.97 -9.97 -4.52
CA TYR A 93 3.04 -11.04 -4.89
C TYR A 93 3.12 -12.23 -3.94
N TYR A 94 4.33 -12.66 -3.54
CA TYR A 94 4.48 -13.71 -2.53
C TYR A 94 3.89 -13.31 -1.20
N THR A 95 4.05 -12.05 -0.79
CA THR A 95 3.41 -11.55 0.43
C THR A 95 1.89 -11.60 0.32
N ALA A 96 1.31 -11.18 -0.80
CA ALA A 96 -0.12 -11.27 -1.06
C ALA A 96 -0.62 -12.72 -0.98
N LEU A 97 0.06 -13.66 -1.64
CA LEU A 97 -0.28 -15.08 -1.65
C LEU A 97 -0.02 -15.79 -0.31
N LYS A 98 0.89 -15.27 0.52
CA LYS A 98 1.07 -15.74 1.90
C LYS A 98 -0.09 -15.31 2.80
N ILE A 99 -0.65 -14.12 2.56
CA ILE A 99 -1.79 -13.58 3.30
C ILE A 99 -3.09 -14.25 2.86
N ASP A 100 -3.32 -14.31 1.55
CA ASP A 100 -4.46 -14.97 0.92
C ASP A 100 -3.98 -15.88 -0.22
N PRO A 101 -3.84 -17.20 0.05
CA PRO A 101 -3.46 -18.18 -0.96
C PRO A 101 -4.46 -18.35 -2.11
N ARG A 102 -5.65 -17.78 -2.02
CA ARG A 102 -6.69 -17.86 -3.08
C ARG A 102 -6.84 -16.53 -3.84
N HIS A 103 -5.93 -15.58 -3.63
CA HIS A 103 -6.01 -14.26 -4.24
C HIS A 103 -5.78 -14.32 -5.76
N LYS A 104 -6.88 -14.30 -6.53
CA LYS A 104 -6.86 -14.52 -7.99
C LYS A 104 -5.92 -13.56 -8.73
N GLY A 105 -6.06 -12.25 -8.52
CA GLY A 105 -5.20 -11.27 -9.20
C GLY A 105 -3.70 -11.42 -8.87
N ALA A 106 -3.36 -11.99 -7.71
CA ALA A 106 -1.97 -12.21 -7.35
C ALA A 106 -1.40 -13.44 -8.08
N HIS A 107 -2.21 -14.50 -8.24
CA HIS A 107 -1.86 -15.62 -9.11
C HIS A 107 -1.70 -15.22 -10.58
N GLU A 108 -2.59 -14.37 -11.09
CA GLU A 108 -2.48 -13.85 -12.45
C GLU A 108 -1.18 -13.06 -12.62
N TYR A 109 -0.99 -12.00 -11.83
CA TYR A 109 0.09 -11.06 -12.05
C TYR A 109 1.48 -11.63 -11.74
N ILE A 110 1.60 -12.55 -10.77
CA ILE A 110 2.87 -13.26 -10.55
C ILE A 110 3.18 -14.22 -11.69
N GLY A 111 2.15 -14.87 -12.27
CA GLY A 111 2.29 -15.70 -13.46
C GLY A 111 2.82 -14.88 -14.64
N GLU A 112 2.26 -13.69 -14.87
CA GLU A 112 2.78 -12.77 -15.89
C GLU A 112 4.22 -12.30 -15.60
N ALA A 113 4.57 -12.08 -14.33
CA ALA A 113 5.94 -11.73 -13.94
C ALA A 113 6.93 -12.85 -14.26
N TYR A 114 6.55 -14.13 -14.06
CA TYR A 114 7.39 -15.26 -14.45
C TYR A 114 7.63 -15.34 -15.96
N LEU A 115 6.65 -14.96 -16.78
CA LEU A 115 6.84 -14.90 -18.24
C LEU A 115 7.87 -13.83 -18.64
N MET A 116 7.91 -12.69 -17.95
CA MET A 116 8.93 -11.65 -18.18
C MET A 116 10.35 -12.18 -17.89
N GLU A 117 10.48 -13.08 -16.92
CA GLU A 117 11.74 -13.74 -16.55
C GLU A 117 12.03 -15.02 -17.35
N LYS A 118 11.28 -15.28 -18.43
CA LYS A 118 11.40 -16.49 -19.28
C LYS A 118 11.20 -17.81 -18.51
N ARG A 119 10.28 -17.80 -17.54
CA ARG A 119 9.95 -18.93 -16.65
C ARG A 119 8.51 -19.40 -16.83
N PRO A 120 8.14 -19.96 -18.01
CA PRO A 120 6.74 -20.29 -18.31
C PRO A 120 6.17 -21.43 -17.46
N LEU A 121 7.00 -22.36 -16.99
CA LEU A 121 6.54 -23.47 -16.14
C LEU A 121 6.01 -22.97 -14.79
N GLU A 122 6.61 -21.92 -14.24
CA GLU A 122 6.11 -21.27 -13.03
C GLU A 122 4.82 -20.50 -13.26
N ALA A 123 4.67 -19.84 -14.41
CA ALA A 123 3.41 -19.22 -14.79
C ALA A 123 2.27 -20.26 -14.89
N GLU A 124 2.53 -21.43 -15.49
CA GLU A 124 1.57 -22.53 -15.59
C GLU A 124 1.12 -23.07 -14.22
N LYS A 125 2.00 -23.08 -13.22
CA LYS A 125 1.61 -23.45 -11.84
C LYS A 125 0.58 -22.50 -11.27
N HIS A 126 0.71 -21.19 -11.52
CA HIS A 126 -0.27 -20.22 -11.07
C HIS A 126 -1.57 -20.29 -11.87
N LEU A 127 -1.52 -20.61 -13.18
CA LEU A 127 -2.71 -20.88 -13.98
C LEU A 127 -3.49 -22.09 -13.46
N ALA A 128 -2.78 -23.18 -13.11
CA ALA A 128 -3.40 -24.37 -12.53
C ALA A 128 -4.06 -24.08 -11.16
N GLU A 129 -3.49 -23.15 -10.37
CA GLU A 129 -4.13 -22.75 -9.12
C GLU A 129 -5.37 -21.89 -9.37
N LEU A 130 -5.34 -20.96 -10.33
CA LEU A 130 -6.53 -20.22 -10.77
C LEU A 130 -7.64 -21.14 -11.25
N GLU A 131 -7.31 -22.22 -11.97
CA GLU A 131 -8.30 -23.22 -12.40
C GLU A 131 -9.06 -23.84 -11.23
N LYS A 132 -8.33 -24.19 -10.15
CA LYS A 132 -8.93 -24.71 -8.90
C LYS A 132 -9.73 -23.65 -8.17
N ILE A 133 -9.21 -22.43 -8.06
CA ILE A 133 -9.86 -21.32 -7.34
C ILE A 133 -11.18 -20.94 -8.03
N CYS A 134 -11.19 -20.90 -9.35
CA CYS A 134 -12.33 -20.42 -10.15
C CYS A 134 -13.32 -21.52 -10.54
N GLY A 135 -13.06 -22.78 -10.17
CA GLY A 135 -13.99 -23.88 -10.41
C GLY A 135 -14.27 -24.09 -11.89
N ASN A 136 -13.21 -24.31 -12.68
CA ASN A 136 -13.24 -24.58 -14.14
C ASN A 136 -13.18 -23.32 -15.04
N LYS A 137 -12.10 -22.55 -14.91
CA LYS A 137 -11.64 -21.54 -15.92
C LYS A 137 -12.57 -20.34 -16.16
N THR A 138 -13.54 -20.09 -15.27
CA THR A 138 -14.62 -19.11 -15.49
C THR A 138 -14.27 -17.66 -15.11
N CYS A 139 -13.16 -17.43 -14.42
CA CYS A 139 -12.76 -16.10 -13.96
C CYS A 139 -11.86 -15.38 -14.96
N GLU A 140 -11.92 -14.04 -14.94
CA GLU A 140 -11.12 -13.14 -15.77
C GLU A 140 -9.62 -13.43 -15.62
N GLU A 141 -9.16 -13.61 -14.38
CA GLU A 141 -7.74 -13.84 -14.07
C GLU A 141 -7.19 -15.12 -14.71
N TYR A 142 -8.00 -16.17 -14.78
CA TYR A 142 -7.62 -17.41 -15.49
C TYR A 142 -7.48 -17.13 -16.98
N ALA A 143 -8.48 -16.46 -17.58
CA ALA A 143 -8.50 -16.19 -19.01
C ALA A 143 -7.29 -15.33 -19.43
N ASP A 144 -6.99 -14.30 -18.65
CA ASP A 144 -5.88 -13.38 -18.92
C ASP A 144 -4.53 -14.08 -18.81
N LEU A 145 -4.26 -14.81 -17.70
CA LEU A 145 -3.00 -15.54 -17.59
C LEU A 145 -2.87 -16.65 -18.63
N SER A 146 -3.96 -17.37 -18.94
CA SER A 146 -3.97 -18.40 -19.99
C SER A 146 -3.58 -17.81 -21.34
N LYS A 147 -4.11 -16.63 -21.67
CA LYS A 147 -3.78 -15.90 -22.90
C LYS A 147 -2.33 -15.44 -22.88
N SER A 148 -1.85 -14.84 -21.79
CA SER A 148 -0.46 -14.40 -21.65
C SER A 148 0.54 -15.55 -21.84
N ILE A 149 0.25 -16.74 -21.29
CA ILE A 149 1.08 -17.94 -21.50
C ILE A 149 1.06 -18.41 -22.96
N ALA A 150 -0.11 -18.44 -23.59
CA ALA A 150 -0.23 -18.82 -25.00
C ALA A 150 0.55 -17.86 -25.92
N ASP A 151 0.39 -16.55 -25.71
CA ASP A 151 1.10 -15.51 -26.47
C ASP A 151 2.61 -15.59 -26.28
N TYR A 152 3.09 -15.92 -25.07
CA TYR A 152 4.51 -16.12 -24.80
C TYR A 152 5.06 -17.31 -25.61
N LYS A 153 4.38 -18.46 -25.58
CA LYS A 153 4.79 -19.68 -26.31
C LYS A 153 4.76 -19.54 -27.82
N ALA A 154 3.89 -18.69 -28.35
CA ALA A 154 3.85 -18.43 -29.80
C ALA A 154 5.03 -17.59 -30.30
N LYS A 155 5.71 -16.86 -29.40
CA LYS A 155 6.78 -15.91 -29.73
C LYS A 155 8.20 -16.41 -29.45
N ASN A 156 8.34 -17.48 -28.68
CA ASN A 156 9.62 -18.03 -28.21
C ASN A 156 9.67 -19.52 -28.51
#